data_AF-A0A1B6DT71-F1
#
_entry.id   AF-A0A1B6DT71-F1
#
_cell.length_a   1.000
_cell.length_b   1.000
_cell.length_c   1.000
_cell.angle_alpha   90.00
_cell.angle_beta   90.00
_cell.angle_gamma   90.00
#
_symmetry.space_group_name_H-M   'P 1'
#
loop_
_entity.id
_entity.type
_entity.pdbx_description
1 polymer ?
#
loop_
_entity_poly.entity_id
_entity_poly.type
_entity_poly.pdbx_seq_one_letter_code
_entity_poly.pdbx_strand_id
1 'polypeptide(L)'
;MDQGVLAALKKRYRRKLLSSLILGMEEGYDLLSKLKKIDLLDIIGWLNQCWNELEPITLVCLWRKLLDHSGNEFFEKREDHEASNLIELMKKIPGCEDTVEDDVREWMDLDGASEPLGEDEVIAEKPRSREGRRRLRQE
;
A
#
# COMPACT_ATOMS: atom_id res chain seq x y z
N MET A 1 -15.40 -1.13 8.56
CA MET A 1 -14.30 -0.20 8.86
C MET A 1 -14.54 1.02 7.98
N ASP A 2 -14.57 2.23 8.53
CA ASP A 2 -14.93 3.42 7.77
C ASP A 2 -14.07 3.59 6.54
N GLN A 3 -14.71 3.85 5.41
CA GLN A 3 -14.06 3.98 4.12
C GLN A 3 -12.99 5.08 4.13
N GLY A 4 -13.20 6.16 4.91
CA GLY A 4 -12.24 7.25 5.07
C GLY A 4 -11.01 6.91 5.92
N VAL A 5 -11.19 6.22 7.05
CA VAL A 5 -10.06 5.80 7.92
C VAL A 5 -9.21 4.75 7.20
N LEU A 6 -9.87 3.79 6.54
CA LEU A 6 -9.18 2.78 5.76
C LEU A 6 -8.45 3.40 4.56
N ALA A 7 -9.06 4.34 3.83
CA ALA A 7 -8.40 5.05 2.74
C ALA A 7 -7.15 5.82 3.21
N ALA A 8 -7.24 6.55 4.32
CA ALA A 8 -6.10 7.27 4.89
C ALA A 8 -4.96 6.30 5.29
N LEU A 9 -5.31 5.16 5.90
CA LEU A 9 -4.33 4.14 6.27
C LEU A 9 -3.65 3.51 5.04
N LYS A 10 -4.43 3.20 3.99
CA LYS A 10 -3.91 2.66 2.73
C LYS A 10 -2.97 3.63 2.01
N LYS A 11 -3.33 4.92 1.94
CA LYS A 11 -2.46 5.97 1.38
C LYS A 11 -1.11 6.02 2.10
N ARG A 12 -1.11 6.01 3.44
CA ARG A 12 0.12 5.99 4.24
C ARG A 12 0.94 4.72 4.02
N TYR A 13 0.27 3.57 3.94
CA TYR A 13 0.91 2.29 3.64
C TYR A 13 1.60 2.28 2.27
N ARG A 14 0.92 2.78 1.21
CA ARG A 14 1.49 2.92 -0.14
C ARG A 14 2.81 3.71 -0.12
N ARG A 15 2.87 4.81 0.65
CA ARG A 15 4.10 5.61 0.82
C ARG A 15 5.22 4.84 1.53
N LYS A 16 4.90 4.11 2.60
CA LYS A 16 5.88 3.28 3.34
C LYS A 16 6.48 2.20 2.45
N LEU A 17 5.62 1.51 1.69
CA LEU A 17 6.05 0.51 0.72
C LEU A 17 6.99 1.13 -0.31
N LEU A 18 6.60 2.24 -0.94
CA LEU A 18 7.42 2.92 -1.94
C LEU A 18 8.80 3.32 -1.38
N SER A 19 8.82 3.90 -0.18
CA SER A 19 10.06 4.31 0.49
C SER A 19 10.98 3.12 0.78
N SER A 20 10.40 1.98 1.21
CA SER A 20 11.14 0.73 1.44
C SER A 20 11.75 0.16 0.16
N LEU A 21 11.02 0.24 -0.95
CA LEU A 21 11.49 -0.21 -2.27
C LEU A 21 12.66 0.64 -2.76
N ILE A 22 12.54 1.96 -2.67
CA ILE A 22 13.60 2.89 -3.08
C ILE A 22 14.85 2.70 -2.23
N LEU A 23 14.71 2.58 -0.90
CA LEU A 23 15.85 2.30 -0.02
C LEU A 23 16.53 0.98 -0.39
N GLY A 24 15.74 -0.06 -0.67
CA GLY A 24 16.29 -1.34 -1.15
C GLY A 24 17.07 -1.20 -2.45
N MET A 25 16.64 -0.32 -3.35
CA MET A 25 17.35 -0.05 -4.60
C MET A 25 18.64 0.74 -4.38
N GLU A 26 18.65 1.70 -3.45
CA GLU A 26 19.87 2.40 -3.03
C GLU A 26 20.90 1.43 -2.40
N GLU A 27 20.42 0.36 -1.75
CA GLU A 27 21.24 -0.76 -1.25
C GLU A 27 21.70 -1.75 -2.35
N GLY A 28 21.31 -1.54 -3.60
CA GLY A 28 21.71 -2.36 -4.75
C GLY A 28 20.79 -3.53 -5.09
N TYR A 29 19.60 -3.62 -4.48
CA TYR A 29 18.59 -4.61 -4.88
C TYR A 29 17.81 -4.14 -6.11
N ASP A 30 17.51 -5.06 -7.03
CA ASP A 30 16.46 -4.80 -8.02
C ASP A 30 15.07 -4.81 -7.34
N LEU A 31 14.13 -4.10 -7.95
CA LEU A 31 12.76 -3.93 -7.44
C LEU A 31 12.08 -5.27 -7.10
N LEU A 32 12.20 -6.26 -7.98
CA LEU A 32 11.56 -7.56 -7.82
C LEU A 32 12.20 -8.36 -6.68
N SER A 33 13.52 -8.33 -6.55
CA SER A 33 14.21 -8.97 -5.44
C SER A 33 13.87 -8.33 -4.09
N LYS A 34 13.73 -7.00 -4.03
CA LYS A 34 13.30 -6.32 -2.80
C LYS A 34 11.87 -6.71 -2.43
N LEU A 35 10.94 -6.70 -3.40
CA LEU A 35 9.55 -7.12 -3.19
C LEU A 35 9.43 -8.55 -2.63
N LYS A 36 10.23 -9.49 -3.16
CA LYS A 36 10.23 -10.88 -2.69
C LYS A 36 10.77 -11.07 -1.27
N LYS A 37 11.54 -10.11 -0.76
CA LYS A 37 12.10 -10.16 0.60
C LYS A 37 11.15 -9.59 1.65
N ILE A 38 10.16 -8.80 1.24
CA ILE A 38 9.16 -8.25 2.15
C ILE A 38 8.36 -9.41 2.71
N ASP A 39 8.36 -9.54 4.02
CA ASP A 39 7.59 -10.57 4.71
C ASP A 39 6.35 -9.99 5.41
N LEU A 40 5.58 -10.87 6.05
CA LEU A 40 4.37 -10.45 6.77
C LEU A 40 4.69 -9.56 7.97
N LEU A 41 5.86 -9.74 8.60
CA LEU A 41 6.28 -8.95 9.75
C LEU A 41 6.55 -7.50 9.33
N ASP A 42 7.20 -7.29 8.18
CA ASP A 42 7.40 -5.97 7.58
C ASP A 42 6.05 -5.29 7.32
N ILE A 43 5.11 -6.00 6.71
CA ILE A 43 3.78 -5.48 6.39
C ILE A 43 3.02 -5.06 7.65
N ILE A 44 2.97 -5.92 8.67
CA ILE A 44 2.32 -5.62 9.95
C ILE A 44 3.03 -4.45 10.66
N GLY A 45 4.36 -4.41 10.59
CA GLY A 45 5.16 -3.31 11.11
C GLY A 45 4.78 -1.97 10.47
N TRP A 46 4.65 -1.93 9.15
CA TRP A 46 4.22 -0.73 8.43
C TRP A 46 2.78 -0.34 8.75
N LEU A 47 1.86 -1.30 8.83
CA LEU A 47 0.49 -1.02 9.24
C LEU A 47 0.41 -0.42 10.64
N ASN A 48 1.17 -0.97 11.59
CA ASN A 48 1.25 -0.43 12.94
C ASN A 48 1.82 1.00 12.94
N GLN A 49 2.88 1.26 12.18
CA GLN A 49 3.43 2.62 12.03
C GLN A 49 2.40 3.58 11.43
N CYS A 50 1.74 3.20 10.34
CA CYS A 50 0.73 4.03 9.69
C CYS A 50 -0.44 4.35 10.63
N TRP A 51 -0.85 3.38 11.46
CA TRP A 51 -1.88 3.58 12.47
C TRP A 51 -1.43 4.57 13.55
N ASN A 52 -0.20 4.44 14.05
CA ASN A 52 0.33 5.33 15.09
C ASN A 52 0.61 6.75 14.57
N GLU A 53 0.84 6.92 13.27
CA GLU A 53 1.01 8.23 12.63
C GLU A 53 -0.32 8.95 12.37
N LEU A 54 -1.47 8.27 12.49
CA LEU A 54 -2.78 8.91 12.38
C LEU A 54 -3.04 9.76 13.63
N GLU A 55 -3.15 11.08 13.43
CA GLU A 55 -3.45 11.98 14.54
C GLU A 55 -4.89 11.72 15.04
N PRO A 56 -5.14 11.75 16.36
CA PRO A 56 -6.48 11.56 16.91
C PRO A 56 -7.52 12.52 16.33
N ILE A 57 -7.10 13.74 15.98
CA ILE A 57 -7.96 14.74 15.33
C ILE A 57 -8.41 14.30 13.92
N THR A 58 -7.53 13.65 13.15
CA THR A 58 -7.85 13.09 11.84
C THR A 58 -8.91 12.01 11.98
N LEU A 59 -8.78 11.12 12.97
CA LEU A 59 -9.79 10.12 13.28
C LEU A 59 -11.13 10.80 13.62
N VAL A 60 -11.16 11.73 14.58
CA VAL A 60 -12.39 12.45 14.95
C VAL A 60 -13.05 13.11 13.73
N CYS A 61 -12.28 13.72 12.83
CA CYS A 61 -12.81 14.33 11.61
C CYS A 61 -13.38 13.29 10.63
N LEU A 62 -12.71 12.15 10.44
CA LEU A 62 -13.17 11.09 9.56
C LEU A 62 -14.47 10.44 10.07
N TRP A 63 -14.54 10.20 11.38
CA TRP A 63 -15.75 9.70 12.04
C TRP A 63 -16.87 10.75 12.04
N ARG A 64 -16.55 12.04 12.19
CA ARG A 64 -17.55 13.11 12.11
C ARG A 64 -18.14 13.24 10.70
N LYS A 65 -17.33 13.11 9.64
CA LYS A 65 -17.83 13.10 8.24
C LYS A 65 -18.82 11.96 7.98
N LEU A 66 -18.68 10.84 8.68
CA LEU A 66 -19.63 9.72 8.59
C LEU A 66 -20.96 10.04 9.30
N LEU A 67 -20.87 10.64 10.49
CA LEU A 67 -22.01 10.89 11.36
C LEU A 67 -22.80 12.14 10.96
N ASP A 68 -22.11 13.21 10.54
CA ASP A 68 -22.70 14.45 10.05
C ASP A 68 -22.68 14.44 8.51
N HIS A 69 -23.84 14.26 7.88
CA HIS A 69 -23.98 14.32 6.42
C HIS A 69 -23.68 15.73 5.82
N SER A 70 -23.33 16.72 6.65
CA SER A 70 -22.88 18.04 6.20
C SER A 70 -21.36 18.05 6.07
N GLY A 71 -20.90 18.03 4.81
CA GLY A 71 -19.49 18.03 4.42
C GLY A 71 -18.70 19.11 5.14
N ASN A 72 -17.75 18.67 5.96
CA ASN A 72 -16.76 19.57 6.53
C ASN A 72 -15.48 19.47 5.70
N GLU A 73 -15.10 20.59 5.07
CA GLU A 73 -13.89 20.76 4.28
C GLU A 73 -12.65 20.86 5.19
N PHE A 74 -12.40 19.83 5.99
CA PHE A 74 -11.05 19.62 6.53
C PHE A 74 -10.23 18.97 5.42
N PHE A 75 -9.67 19.82 4.54
CA PHE A 75 -8.61 19.44 3.64
C PHE A 75 -7.35 19.27 4.48
N GLU A 76 -6.81 18.06 4.48
CA GLU A 76 -5.48 17.76 5.00
C GLU A 76 -4.47 18.61 4.21
N LYS A 77 -4.22 19.83 4.70
CA LYS A 77 -3.19 20.74 4.17
C LYS A 77 -1.78 20.11 4.22
N ARG A 78 -1.65 18.95 4.88
CA ARG A 78 -0.45 18.13 4.97
C ARG A 78 -0.28 17.18 3.77
N GLU A 79 -1.37 16.76 3.09
CA GLU A 79 -1.27 15.83 1.94
C GLU A 79 -0.63 16.47 0.70
N ASP A 80 -0.86 17.76 0.43
CA ASP A 80 -0.30 18.45 -0.76
C ASP A 80 1.25 18.46 -0.75
N HIS A 81 1.86 18.76 0.39
CA HIS A 81 3.33 18.77 0.50
C HIS A 81 3.92 17.35 0.45
N GLU A 82 3.13 16.33 0.79
CA GLU A 82 3.51 14.93 0.70
C GLU A 82 3.33 14.34 -0.72
N ALA A 83 2.43 14.90 -1.55
CA ALA A 83 2.24 14.51 -2.94
C ALA A 83 3.42 14.92 -3.83
N SER A 84 3.95 16.14 -3.65
CA SER A 84 5.14 16.60 -4.39
C SER A 84 6.38 15.76 -4.06
N ASN A 85 6.57 15.38 -2.79
CA ASN A 85 7.64 14.46 -2.38
C ASN A 85 7.47 13.05 -2.99
N LEU A 86 6.22 12.63 -3.23
CA LEU A 86 5.92 11.29 -3.74
C LEU A 86 6.26 11.15 -5.23
N ILE A 87 6.04 12.21 -6.03
CA ILE A 87 6.44 12.24 -7.45
C ILE A 87 7.96 12.06 -7.56
N GLU A 88 8.73 12.78 -6.74
CA GLU A 88 10.19 12.66 -6.74
C GLU A 88 10.65 11.25 -6.37
N LEU A 89 9.97 10.61 -5.43
CA LEU A 89 10.24 9.22 -5.06
C LEU A 89 9.88 8.25 -6.20
N MET A 90 8.74 8.40 -6.85
CA MET A 90 8.33 7.52 -7.96
C MET A 90 9.30 7.60 -9.14
N LYS A 91 9.81 8.80 -9.45
CA LYS A 91 10.81 8.99 -10.52
C LYS A 91 12.14 8.28 -10.27
N LYS A 92 12.43 7.86 -9.03
CA LYS A 92 13.61 7.03 -8.73
C LYS A 92 13.43 5.57 -9.12
N ILE A 93 12.21 5.13 -9.45
CA ILE A 93 11.92 3.76 -9.85
C ILE A 93 12.18 3.59 -11.35
N PRO A 94 13.02 2.62 -11.77
CA PRO A 94 13.23 2.29 -13.17
C PRO A 94 11.90 2.00 -13.88
N GLY A 95 11.61 2.73 -14.96
CA GLY A 95 10.36 2.65 -15.70
C GLY A 95 9.26 3.60 -15.24
N CYS A 96 9.53 4.48 -14.26
CA CYS A 96 8.63 5.52 -13.78
C CYS A 96 9.24 6.94 -13.91
N GLU A 97 10.22 7.13 -14.79
CA GLU A 97 10.95 8.39 -14.92
C GLU A 97 10.05 9.56 -15.35
N ASP A 98 9.03 9.26 -16.16
CA ASP A 98 8.09 10.24 -16.72
C ASP A 98 6.83 10.44 -15.86
N THR A 99 6.81 9.93 -14.61
CA THR A 99 5.64 10.06 -13.71
C THR A 99 5.22 11.53 -13.54
N VAL A 100 3.95 11.80 -13.82
CA VAL A 100 3.29 13.10 -13.61
C VAL A 100 2.39 13.08 -12.37
N GLU A 101 1.94 14.25 -11.94
CA GLU A 101 1.09 14.37 -10.74
C GLU A 101 -0.21 13.57 -10.84
N ASP A 102 -0.82 13.53 -12.02
CA ASP A 102 -2.06 12.77 -12.25
C ASP A 102 -1.84 11.26 -12.07
N ASP A 103 -0.70 10.71 -12.47
CA ASP A 103 -0.37 9.28 -12.26
C ASP A 103 -0.31 8.96 -10.77
N VAL A 104 0.30 9.85 -9.98
CA VAL A 104 0.43 9.69 -8.52
C VAL A 104 -0.93 9.79 -7.86
N ARG A 105 -1.75 10.76 -8.29
CA ARG A 105 -3.10 10.95 -7.76
C ARG A 105 -3.98 9.74 -8.07
N GLU A 106 -3.99 9.29 -9.32
CA GLU A 106 -4.69 8.07 -9.73
C GLU A 106 -4.25 6.87 -8.88
N TRP A 107 -2.94 6.65 -8.76
CA TRP A 107 -2.41 5.53 -7.99
C TRP A 107 -2.79 5.57 -6.50
N MET A 108 -2.80 6.76 -5.90
CA MET A 108 -3.16 6.95 -4.50
C MET A 108 -4.65 6.75 -4.23
N ASP A 109 -5.50 6.93 -5.25
CA ASP A 109 -6.96 6.83 -5.17
C ASP A 109 -7.53 5.55 -5.83
N LEU A 110 -6.69 4.66 -6.38
CA LEU A 110 -7.05 3.39 -7.07
C LEU A 110 -7.82 2.34 -6.25
N ASP A 111 -8.30 2.67 -5.05
CA ASP A 111 -8.96 1.75 -4.13
C ASP A 111 -10.30 1.18 -4.61
N GLY A 112 -10.82 1.64 -5.75
CA GLY A 112 -12.11 1.22 -6.33
C GLY A 112 -12.06 0.14 -7.43
N ALA A 113 -10.88 -0.33 -7.85
CA ALA A 113 -10.77 -1.23 -9.03
C ALA A 113 -10.76 -2.74 -8.71
N SER A 114 -10.61 -3.14 -7.45
CA SER A 114 -10.76 -4.54 -7.05
C SER A 114 -12.18 -4.74 -6.54
N GLU A 115 -12.96 -5.57 -7.23
CA GLU A 115 -14.13 -6.17 -6.59
C GLU A 115 -13.64 -6.84 -5.29
N PRO A 116 -14.32 -6.64 -4.15
CA PRO A 116 -13.99 -7.38 -2.94
C PRO A 116 -14.14 -8.86 -3.28
N LEU A 117 -13.03 -9.59 -3.29
CA LEU A 117 -13.04 -11.03 -3.48
C LEU A 117 -14.03 -11.62 -2.48
N GLY A 118 -15.03 -12.32 -3.00
CA GLY A 118 -16.00 -13.00 -2.16
C GLY A 118 -15.26 -13.96 -1.22
N GLU A 119 -15.79 -14.14 -0.03
CA GLU A 119 -15.28 -15.09 0.98
C GLU A 119 -15.05 -16.51 0.41
N ASP A 120 -15.79 -16.89 -0.63
CA ASP A 120 -15.65 -18.14 -1.37
C ASP A 120 -14.38 -18.24 -2.24
N GLU A 121 -13.86 -17.10 -2.75
CA GLU A 121 -12.69 -17.06 -3.63
C GLU A 121 -11.38 -17.19 -2.84
N VAL A 122 -11.34 -16.68 -1.60
CA VAL A 122 -10.21 -16.82 -0.67
C VAL A 122 -9.95 -18.28 -0.28
N ILE A 123 -11.00 -19.12 -0.24
CA ILE A 123 -10.91 -20.54 0.15
C ILE A 123 -10.51 -21.43 -1.03
N ALA A 124 -10.75 -20.98 -2.27
CA ALA A 124 -10.52 -21.76 -3.48
C ALA A 124 -9.05 -21.83 -3.91
N GLU A 125 -8.20 -20.88 -3.49
CA GLU A 125 -6.74 -20.95 -3.71
C GLU A 125 -6.07 -21.91 -2.72
N LYS A 126 -6.42 -23.19 -2.82
CA LYS A 126 -5.63 -24.27 -2.23
C LYS A 126 -4.25 -24.26 -2.91
N PRO A 127 -3.13 -24.18 -2.18
CA PRO A 127 -1.81 -24.27 -2.79
C PRO A 127 -1.72 -25.60 -3.54
N ARG A 128 -1.38 -25.56 -4.83
CA ARG A 128 -1.02 -26.75 -5.59
C ARG A 128 0.13 -27.44 -4.84
N SER A 129 -0.21 -28.50 -4.11
CA SER A 129 0.73 -29.35 -3.40
C SER A 129 1.86 -29.72 -4.36
N ARG A 130 3.09 -29.28 -4.04
CA ARG A 130 4.31 -29.79 -4.67
C ARG A 130 4.56 -31.21 -4.16
N GLU A 131 3.71 -32.14 -4.54
CA GLU A 131 3.94 -33.57 -4.32
C GLU A 131 4.23 -34.24 -5.66
N GLY A 132 5.47 -34.70 -5.83
CA GLY A 132 5.86 -35.49 -6.98
C GLY A 132 7.28 -35.24 -7.52
N ARG A 133 8.26 -34.95 -6.66
CA ARG A 133 9.68 -35.03 -7.10
C ARG A 133 10.59 -35.67 -6.07
N ARG A 134 10.25 -36.87 -5.61
CA ARG A 134 11.21 -37.85 -5.05
C ARG A 134 10.75 -39.28 -5.34
N ARG A 135 11.60 -40.00 -6.08
CA ARG A 135 11.80 -41.47 -6.23
C ARG A 135 12.10 -41.74 -7.72
N LEU A 136 13.21 -42.33 -8.16
CA LEU A 136 14.40 -42.92 -7.54
C LEU A 136 15.46 -42.98 -8.66
N ARG A 137 16.71 -42.57 -8.37
CA ARG A 137 17.88 -43.16 -9.01
C ARG A 137 18.03 -44.55 -8.41
N GLN A 138 18.09 -45.58 -9.23
CA GLN A 138 18.97 -46.74 -9.05
C GLN A 138 18.91 -47.60 -10.33
N GLU A 139 20.11 -47.75 -10.90
CA GLU A 139 20.65 -48.81 -11.78
C GLU A 139 19.84 -49.31 -12.97
#